data_AF-O17215-F1
#
_entry.id   AF-O17215-F1
#
_cell.length_a   1.000
_cell.length_b   1.000
_cell.length_c   1.000
_cell.angle_alpha   90.00
_cell.angle_beta   90.00
_cell.angle_gamma   90.00
#
_symmetry.space_group_name_H-M   'P 1'
#
loop_
_entity.id
_entity.type
_entity.pdbx_description
1 polymer ?
#
loop_
_entity_poly.entity_id
_entity_poly.type
_entity_poly.pdbx_seq_one_letter_code
_entity_poly.pdbx_strand_id
1 'polypeptide(L)'
;MHDVMELRNLSMVDLQTFNTQFSKITDRYWREIFRRQNDSHHPDHINVSRLQTANIITVLDENLPQGAIQELTITGLIPKPFSSRRCEVMRYLRERLSCSPDVELSFQGDQLRITNPTLNLENVPVLSMEKH
;
A
#
# COMPACT_ATOMS: atom_id res chain seq x y z
N MET A 1 4.16 7.94 33.61
CA MET A 1 3.00 7.10 33.27
C MET A 1 2.01 8.00 32.57
N HIS A 2 2.09 8.10 31.23
CA HIS A 2 1.07 8.83 30.48
C HIS A 2 -0.11 7.89 30.31
N ASP A 3 -1.24 8.34 30.84
CA ASP A 3 -2.54 7.70 30.70
C ASP A 3 -2.71 7.25 29.27
N VAL A 4 -2.98 5.95 29.11
CA VAL A 4 -3.23 5.33 27.82
C VAL A 4 -4.62 5.80 27.39
N MET A 5 -4.73 7.05 26.92
CA MET A 5 -5.88 7.41 26.10
C MET A 5 -5.93 6.37 24.99
N GLU A 6 -7.01 5.58 24.97
CA GLU A 6 -7.17 4.55 23.96
C GLU A 6 -6.97 5.22 22.60
N LEU A 7 -6.08 4.64 21.79
CA LEU A 7 -5.71 5.23 20.50
C LEU A 7 -6.95 5.57 19.67
N ARG A 8 -8.05 4.81 19.85
CA ARG A 8 -9.38 4.99 19.25
C ARG A 8 -10.07 6.31 19.58
N ASN A 9 -9.78 6.91 20.74
CA ASN A 9 -10.40 8.15 21.20
C ASN A 9 -9.66 9.42 20.72
N LEU A 10 -8.45 9.26 20.19
CA LEU A 10 -7.68 10.38 19.62
C LEU A 10 -8.24 10.78 18.25
N SER A 11 -8.26 12.07 17.93
CA SER A 11 -8.58 12.52 16.57
C SER A 11 -7.44 12.19 15.60
N MET A 12 -7.70 12.26 14.28
CA MET A 12 -6.64 12.10 13.27
C MET A 12 -5.54 13.15 13.44
N VAL A 13 -5.89 14.37 13.87
CA VAL A 13 -4.94 15.46 14.11
C VAL A 13 -4.06 15.15 15.33
N ASP A 14 -4.65 14.64 16.40
CA ASP A 14 -3.91 14.25 17.61
C ASP A 14 -2.93 13.12 17.29
N LEU A 15 -3.39 12.09 16.57
CA LEU A 15 -2.54 10.98 16.16
C LEU A 15 -1.34 11.46 15.33
N GLN A 16 -1.55 12.39 14.39
CA GLN A 16 -0.45 12.94 13.59
C GLN A 16 0.52 13.76 14.43
N THR A 17 0.00 14.53 15.38
CA THR A 17 0.80 15.32 16.32
C THR A 17 1.67 14.40 17.18
N PHE A 18 1.07 13.39 17.79
CA PHE A 18 1.78 12.42 18.61
C PHE A 18 2.75 11.57 17.80
N ASN A 19 2.41 11.17 16.58
CA ASN A 19 3.35 10.46 15.70
C ASN A 19 4.58 11.33 15.40
N THR A 20 4.40 12.62 15.16
CA THR A 20 5.52 13.54 14.94
C THR A 20 6.44 13.62 16.17
N GLN A 21 5.87 13.66 17.38
CA GLN A 21 6.62 13.76 18.63
C GLN A 21 7.29 12.45 19.04
N PHE A 22 6.64 11.30 18.81
CA PHE A 22 7.00 10.02 19.41
C PHE A 22 7.36 8.93 18.39
N SER A 23 7.44 9.24 17.08
CA SER A 23 7.78 8.27 16.02
C SER A 23 9.10 7.52 16.24
N LYS A 24 10.06 8.10 16.96
CA LYS A 24 11.32 7.43 17.31
C LYS A 24 11.21 6.42 18.46
N ILE A 25 10.11 6.47 19.21
CA ILE A 25 9.92 5.72 20.47
C ILE A 25 8.84 4.65 20.27
N THR A 26 7.82 4.93 19.46
CA THR A 26 6.70 4.01 19.27
C THR A 26 6.12 4.11 17.86
N ASP A 27 5.68 2.97 17.35
CA ASP A 27 4.97 2.83 16.08
C ASP A 27 3.44 2.96 16.22
N ARG A 28 2.93 2.96 17.45
CA ARG A 28 1.50 2.93 17.78
C ARG A 28 0.66 3.97 17.05
N TYR A 29 1.18 5.20 16.93
CA TYR A 29 0.43 6.31 16.33
C TYR A 29 0.32 6.20 14.82
N TRP A 30 1.43 5.92 14.11
CA TRP A 30 1.35 5.75 12.66
C TRP A 30 0.59 4.49 12.27
N ARG A 31 0.69 3.41 13.06
CA ARG A 31 -0.09 2.19 12.85
C ARG A 31 -1.59 2.46 12.97
N GLU A 32 -2.01 3.23 13.97
CA GLU A 32 -3.43 3.61 14.10
C GLU A 32 -3.87 4.56 12.98
N ILE A 33 -3.02 5.51 12.56
CA ILE A 33 -3.30 6.35 11.38
C ILE A 33 -3.53 5.45 10.16
N PHE A 34 -2.60 4.54 9.87
CA PHE A 34 -2.69 3.62 8.75
C PHE A 34 -3.97 2.78 8.81
N ARG A 35 -4.26 2.17 9.97
CA ARG A 35 -5.47 1.37 10.19
C ARG A 35 -6.72 2.19 9.87
N ARG A 36 -6.88 3.38 10.46
CA ARG A 36 -8.03 4.25 10.22
C ARG A 36 -8.14 4.73 8.78
N GLN A 37 -7.01 4.94 8.10
CA GLN A 37 -7.01 5.33 6.69
C GLN A 37 -7.47 4.21 5.77
N ASN A 38 -7.29 2.95 6.15
CA ASN A 38 -7.56 1.79 5.30
C ASN A 38 -8.77 0.96 5.75
N ASP A 39 -9.32 1.23 6.94
CA ASP A 39 -10.47 0.52 7.54
C ASP A 39 -11.69 0.44 6.61
N SER A 40 -11.89 1.47 5.79
CA SER A 40 -13.01 1.60 4.84
C SER A 40 -12.63 1.38 3.38
N HIS A 41 -11.37 1.04 3.08
CA HIS A 41 -10.92 0.85 1.70
C HIS A 41 -11.14 -0.59 1.22
N HIS A 42 -11.18 -0.77 -0.10
CA HIS A 42 -11.14 -2.10 -0.70
C HIS A 42 -9.87 -2.85 -0.25
N PRO A 43 -9.90 -4.16 -0.01
CA PRO A 43 -8.69 -4.93 0.38
C PRO A 43 -7.53 -4.78 -0.61
N ASP A 44 -7.84 -4.58 -1.90
CA ASP A 44 -6.82 -4.36 -2.94
C ASP A 44 -6.31 -2.91 -2.99
N HIS A 45 -6.72 -2.05 -2.06
CA HIS A 45 -6.36 -0.64 -2.02
C HIS A 45 -5.60 -0.32 -0.73
N ILE A 46 -4.38 0.18 -0.86
CA ILE A 46 -3.54 0.59 0.28
C ILE A 46 -3.27 2.10 0.20
N ASN A 47 -3.78 2.84 1.17
CA ASN A 47 -3.55 4.27 1.35
C ASN A 47 -2.40 4.53 2.33
N VAL A 48 -1.33 5.16 1.84
CA VAL A 48 -0.12 5.47 2.62
C VAL A 48 0.17 6.96 2.76
N SER A 49 -0.81 7.81 2.44
CA SER A 49 -0.63 9.28 2.33
C SER A 49 -0.05 9.97 3.57
N ARG A 50 -0.32 9.48 4.78
CA ARG A 50 0.12 10.11 6.05
C ARG A 50 1.33 9.42 6.68
N LEU A 51 1.97 8.50 5.96
CA LEU A 51 3.12 7.75 6.46
C LEU A 51 4.45 8.35 5.99
N GLN A 52 5.48 8.16 6.81
CA GLN A 52 6.87 8.40 6.44
C GLN A 52 7.37 7.22 5.58
N THR A 53 8.34 7.45 4.70
CA THR A 53 8.79 6.43 3.73
C THR A 53 9.17 5.10 4.39
N ALA A 54 9.89 5.13 5.52
CA ALA A 54 10.24 3.91 6.26
C ALA A 54 9.00 3.10 6.68
N ASN A 55 7.96 3.77 7.20
CA ASN A 55 6.72 3.13 7.63
C ASN A 55 5.89 2.62 6.43
N ILE A 56 6.00 3.27 5.26
CA ILE A 56 5.38 2.77 4.02
C ILE A 56 5.97 1.41 3.68
N ILE A 57 7.29 1.27 3.72
CA ILE A 57 7.95 -0.01 3.45
C ILE A 57 7.49 -1.09 4.43
N THR A 58 7.45 -0.78 5.73
CA THR A 58 6.94 -1.71 6.76
C THR A 58 5.50 -2.13 6.47
N VAL A 59 4.62 -1.19 6.13
CA VAL A 59 3.22 -1.49 5.78
C VAL A 59 3.13 -2.40 4.56
N LEU A 60 3.90 -2.11 3.50
CA LEU A 60 3.88 -2.94 2.30
C LEU A 60 4.39 -4.36 2.60
N ASP A 61 5.41 -4.49 3.45
CA ASP A 61 5.90 -5.80 3.87
C ASP A 61 4.85 -6.63 4.62
N GLU A 62 4.07 -5.97 5.47
CA GLU A 62 3.05 -6.62 6.29
C GLU A 62 1.72 -6.88 5.53
N ASN A 63 1.38 -6.06 4.52
CA ASN A 63 0.04 -6.05 3.91
C ASN A 63 0.02 -6.46 2.44
N LEU A 64 1.16 -6.60 1.77
CA LEU A 64 1.17 -7.17 0.42
C LEU A 64 0.79 -8.66 0.47
N PRO A 65 -0.04 -9.14 -0.48
CA PRO A 65 -0.34 -10.57 -0.58
C PRO A 65 0.94 -11.41 -0.64
N GLN A 66 0.99 -12.50 0.14
CA GLN A 66 2.14 -13.41 0.11
C GLN A 66 2.19 -14.25 -1.17
N GLY A 67 1.06 -14.41 -1.85
CA GLY A 67 0.93 -15.14 -3.11
C GLY A 67 0.93 -14.23 -4.33
N ALA A 68 0.31 -14.72 -5.41
CA ALA A 68 0.19 -13.95 -6.64
C ALA A 68 -0.72 -12.73 -6.44
N ILE A 69 -0.25 -11.56 -6.89
CA ILE A 69 -1.02 -10.32 -6.86
C ILE A 69 -1.73 -10.19 -8.19
N GLN A 70 -3.07 -10.25 -8.19
CA GLN A 70 -3.87 -10.01 -9.39
C GLN A 70 -3.93 -8.51 -9.69
N GLU A 71 -4.40 -7.73 -8.71
CA GLU A 71 -4.47 -6.29 -8.77
C GLU A 71 -4.27 -5.70 -7.37
N LEU A 72 -3.50 -4.61 -7.27
CA LEU A 72 -3.37 -3.81 -6.05
C LEU A 72 -3.14 -2.35 -6.43
N THR A 73 -3.80 -1.43 -5.73
CA THR A 73 -3.61 0.00 -5.90
C THR A 73 -3.06 0.64 -4.63
N ILE A 74 -1.89 1.26 -4.73
CA ILE A 74 -1.26 2.02 -3.65
C ILE A 74 -1.45 3.51 -3.91
N THR A 75 -2.01 4.25 -2.94
CA THR A 75 -2.28 5.69 -3.05
C THR A 75 -1.53 6.49 -1.98
N GLY A 76 -1.37 7.80 -2.19
CA GLY A 76 -0.68 8.67 -1.23
C GLY A 76 0.85 8.72 -1.40
N LEU A 77 1.36 8.16 -2.50
CA LEU A 77 2.74 8.35 -2.94
C LEU A 77 2.84 9.71 -3.63
N ILE A 78 2.98 10.78 -2.82
CA ILE A 78 3.09 12.23 -3.14
C ILE A 78 3.15 12.54 -4.64
N PRO A 79 2.32 13.47 -5.16
CA PRO A 79 2.12 13.69 -6.60
C PRO A 79 3.37 14.13 -7.38
N LYS A 80 4.47 14.47 -6.71
CA LYS A 80 5.69 14.92 -7.40
C LYS A 80 6.37 13.72 -8.08
N PRO A 81 6.47 13.71 -9.42
CA PRO A 81 7.30 12.74 -10.12
C PRO A 81 8.73 12.83 -9.57
N PHE A 82 9.38 11.67 -9.38
CA PHE A 82 10.75 11.55 -8.86
C PHE A 82 10.97 11.95 -7.39
N SER A 83 9.95 11.96 -6.54
CA SER A 83 10.21 12.04 -5.09
C SER A 83 11.02 10.83 -4.61
N SER A 84 11.97 11.05 -3.70
CA SER A 84 12.76 9.97 -3.07
C SER A 84 11.87 8.85 -2.53
N ARG A 85 10.72 9.24 -1.96
CA ARG A 85 9.65 8.34 -1.53
C ARG A 85 9.17 7.40 -2.64
N ARG A 86 8.82 7.93 -3.82
CA ARG A 86 8.37 7.10 -4.96
C ARG A 86 9.48 6.13 -5.40
N CYS A 87 10.73 6.61 -5.47
CA CYS A 87 11.86 5.78 -5.87
C CYS A 87 12.13 4.63 -4.88
N GLU A 88 12.10 4.90 -3.57
CA GLU A 88 12.30 3.88 -2.54
C GLU A 88 11.19 2.82 -2.55
N VAL A 89 9.93 3.24 -2.67
CA VAL A 89 8.79 2.32 -2.76
C VAL A 89 8.86 1.48 -4.03
N MET A 90 9.18 2.08 -5.17
CA MET A 90 9.38 1.33 -6.42
C MET A 90 10.53 0.34 -6.34
N ARG A 91 11.64 0.71 -5.70
CA ARG A 91 12.77 -0.19 -5.48
C ARG A 91 12.36 -1.39 -4.64
N TYR A 92 11.69 -1.14 -3.51
CA TYR A 92 11.19 -2.19 -2.63
C TYR A 92 10.23 -3.13 -3.37
N LEU A 93 9.24 -2.60 -4.09
CA LEU A 93 8.26 -3.41 -4.81
C LEU A 93 8.90 -4.26 -5.90
N ARG A 94 9.85 -3.72 -6.68
CA ARG A 94 10.58 -4.49 -7.70
C ARG A 94 11.38 -5.63 -7.10
N GLU A 95 12.01 -5.42 -5.95
CA GLU A 95 12.73 -6.47 -5.23
C GLU A 95 11.75 -7.54 -4.70
N ARG A 96 10.69 -7.09 -4.03
CA ARG A 96 9.66 -7.96 -3.44
C ARG A 96 8.91 -8.80 -4.46
N LEU A 97 8.72 -8.28 -5.68
CA LEU A 97 7.98 -8.89 -6.78
C LEU A 97 8.91 -9.53 -7.84
N SER A 98 10.21 -9.59 -7.57
CA SER A 98 11.19 -10.15 -8.52
C SER A 98 10.92 -11.61 -8.90
N CYS A 99 10.21 -12.36 -8.06
CA CYS A 99 9.78 -13.74 -8.33
C CYS A 99 8.48 -13.84 -9.15
N SER A 100 7.83 -12.73 -9.48
CA SER A 100 6.55 -12.66 -10.19
C SER A 100 6.74 -11.94 -11.53
N PRO A 101 7.25 -12.63 -12.57
CA PRO A 101 7.74 -11.99 -13.80
C PRO A 101 6.65 -11.23 -14.58
N ASP A 102 5.39 -11.62 -14.40
CA ASP A 102 4.25 -11.02 -15.09
C ASP A 102 3.71 -9.76 -14.40
N VAL A 103 4.18 -9.44 -13.19
CA VAL A 103 3.65 -8.30 -12.45
C VAL A 103 4.14 -6.98 -13.04
N GLU A 104 3.19 -6.14 -13.45
CA GLU A 104 3.42 -4.81 -13.96
C GLU A 104 3.21 -3.76 -12.88
N LEU A 105 4.10 -2.76 -12.83
CA LEU A 105 4.00 -1.59 -11.95
C LEU A 105 3.78 -0.34 -12.80
N SER A 106 2.62 0.29 -12.65
CA SER A 106 2.26 1.49 -13.42
C SER A 106 1.76 2.62 -12.53
N PHE A 107 2.22 3.85 -12.79
CA PHE A 107 1.69 5.02 -12.12
C PHE A 107 0.55 5.63 -12.92
N GLN A 108 -0.56 5.90 -12.25
CA GLN A 108 -1.67 6.69 -12.77
C GLN A 108 -1.91 7.86 -11.81
N GLY A 109 -1.31 9.01 -12.12
CA GLY A 109 -1.36 10.20 -11.25
C GLY A 109 -0.62 10.01 -9.92
N ASP A 110 -1.36 9.95 -8.82
CA ASP A 110 -0.85 9.69 -7.46
C ASP A 110 -1.00 8.23 -7.01
N GLN A 111 -1.52 7.39 -7.89
CA GLN A 111 -1.75 5.97 -7.65
C GLN A 111 -0.66 5.14 -8.32
N LEU A 112 -0.17 4.13 -7.62
CA LEU A 112 0.67 3.06 -8.16
C LEU A 112 -0.18 1.81 -8.24
N ARG A 113 -0.41 1.33 -9.46
CA ARG A 113 -1.11 0.07 -9.72
C ARG A 113 -0.10 -1.05 -9.92
N ILE A 114 -0.36 -2.16 -9.26
CA ILE A 114 0.32 -3.44 -9.40
C ILE A 114 -0.69 -4.36 -10.06
N THR A 115 -0.39 -4.87 -11.25
CA THR A 115 -1.32 -5.71 -12.00
C THR A 115 -0.60 -6.93 -12.55
N ASN A 116 -1.29 -8.06 -12.60
CA ASN A 116 -0.79 -9.25 -13.29
C ASN A 116 -1.72 -9.57 -14.48
N PRO A 117 -1.29 -9.29 -15.72
CA PRO A 117 -2.10 -9.50 -16.91
C PRO A 117 -2.32 -10.99 -17.22
N THR A 118 -1.42 -11.90 -16.80
CA THR A 118 -1.59 -13.34 -17.07
C THR A 118 -2.73 -13.94 -16.25
N LEU A 119 -2.90 -13.51 -15.00
CA LEU A 119 -4.01 -13.94 -14.14
C LEU A 119 -5.36 -13.37 -14.57
N ASN A 120 -5.38 -12.18 -15.18
CA ASN A 120 -6.62 -11.59 -15.67
C ASN A 120 -7.20 -12.31 -16.90
N LEU A 121 -6.38 -13.09 -17.62
CA LEU A 121 -6.81 -13.83 -18.81
C LEU A 121 -7.44 -15.19 -18.48
N GLU A 122 -7.18 -15.77 -17.30
CA GLU A 122 -7.71 -17.09 -16.93
C GLU A 122 -9.22 -17.09 -16.62
N ASN A 123 -9.85 -15.92 -16.48
CA ASN A 123 -11.30 -15.78 -16.28
C ASN A 123 -12.09 -15.49 -17.56
N VAL A 124 -11.48 -15.54 -18.74
CA VAL A 124 -12.23 -15.48 -20.01
C VAL A 124 -12.59 -16.91 -20.41
N PRO A 125 -13.88 -17.32 -20.39
CA PRO A 125 -14.25 -18.60 -20.99
C PRO A 125 -13.85 -18.55 -22.45
N VAL A 126 -12.92 -19.43 -22.83
CA VAL A 126 -12.58 -19.68 -24.23
C VAL A 126 -13.87 -20.14 -24.89
N LEU A 127 -14.55 -19.24 -25.60
CA LEU A 127 -15.49 -19.59 -26.64
C LEU A 127 -14.67 -20.24 -27.75
N SER A 128 -14.37 -21.52 -27.58
CA SER A 128 -13.96 -22.41 -28.65
C SER A 128 -15.15 -22.52 -29.60
N MET A 129 -15.23 -21.60 -30.57
CA MET A 129 -15.99 -21.88 -31.79
C MET A 129 -15.19 -22.92 -32.57
N GLU A 130 -15.55 -24.18 -32.36
CA GLU A 130 -15.17 -25.28 -33.22
C GLU A 130 -15.60 -24.98 -34.66
N LYS A 131 -14.66 -25.23 -35.57
CA LYS A 131 -14.83 -25.20 -37.02
C LYS A 131 -15.96 -26.13 -37.45
N HIS A 132 -16.82 -25.69 -38.38
CA HIS A 132 -17.21 -26.38 -39.62
C HIS A 132 -17.68 -25.32 -40.62
#